data_AF-A6G8K4-F1
#
_entry.id   AF-A6G8K4-F1
#
_cell.length_a   1.000
_cell.length_b   1.000
_cell.length_c   1.000
_cell.angle_alpha   90.00
_cell.angle_beta   90.00
_cell.angle_gamma   90.00
#
_symmetry.space_group_name_H-M   'P 1'
#
loop_
_entity.id
_entity.type
_entity.pdbx_description
1 polymer ?
#
loop_
_entity_poly.entity_id
_entity_poly.type
_entity_poly.pdbx_seq_one_letter_code
_entity_poly.pdbx_strand_id
1 'polypeptide(L)'
;MIMETSKKKTIAISVDEALPPCWIRRGPTEHEQRETISASLLSAGPKATLRGAMVRAVEGAQETVLVASFLFSDRELCQALLGAHERGVRIYLLTASETRLRNTDDESFTQARVREHEQLLNRLAGKVELRSAGCFHAKFVVVDHQSKARGWLSTANLNPALLESRELGVSLGERDARQVAAWFSWAFWTCAEHELTGEKGRLRSIEAPPAKPAEPSLGPVLVTTPKHQALRGKLLDWIQTSKRELWVSSYSIEGDHEVVRALVERARAGVPVTVLTRPRPAVSAAVTALRTAGAEVYAHDKLHAKALLCDHGAIVMTANLDTHSLDHSFEVGLELDAPTRTALAKTLRRWAESFPWRFELGAARADNIGEIWLAELRRKDGKHEVVAEETVVLGEVTARDALDLDDAPDPEFTRPPEKQRLPANIRYEWTVRAPRLPKRAKVLKRKEVREVPGKRGSMRTQEVEVDYEPPAYQQGNKRYVVLESGAPAKAARELAVELDAKVVVR
;
A
#
# COMPACT_ATOMS: atom_id res chain seq x y z
N MET A 1 38.42 -40.94 20.08
CA MET A 1 37.65 -39.79 19.55
C MET A 1 37.34 -38.91 20.75
N ILE A 2 37.78 -37.64 20.74
CA ILE A 2 37.50 -36.69 21.84
C ILE A 2 35.98 -36.50 21.89
N MET A 3 35.37 -36.71 23.06
CA MET A 3 33.91 -36.67 23.20
C MET A 3 33.39 -35.24 23.14
N GLU A 4 32.37 -35.01 22.33
CA GLU A 4 31.60 -33.76 22.33
C GLU A 4 30.73 -33.71 23.58
N THR A 5 30.95 -32.75 24.48
CA THR A 5 30.11 -32.53 25.68
C THR A 5 28.86 -31.69 25.38
N SER A 6 28.77 -31.19 24.16
CA SER A 6 27.62 -30.48 23.64
C SER A 6 27.53 -30.56 22.13
N LYS A 7 26.31 -30.59 21.60
CA LYS A 7 26.02 -30.59 20.16
C LYS A 7 25.01 -29.52 19.83
N LYS A 8 25.26 -28.70 18.80
CA LYS A 8 24.25 -27.77 18.27
C LYS A 8 23.30 -28.54 17.36
N LYS A 9 22.01 -28.35 17.54
CA LYS A 9 20.95 -28.88 16.67
C LYS A 9 20.17 -27.72 16.06
N THR A 10 19.64 -27.95 14.87
CA THR A 10 18.75 -27.01 14.19
C THR A 10 17.67 -27.75 13.42
N ILE A 11 16.50 -27.11 13.30
CA ILE A 11 15.42 -27.53 12.42
C ILE A 11 14.83 -26.28 11.76
N ALA A 12 14.44 -26.37 10.50
CA ALA A 12 13.73 -25.31 9.80
C ALA A 12 12.29 -25.76 9.54
N ILE A 13 11.33 -24.91 9.88
CA ILE A 13 9.90 -25.14 9.68
C ILE A 13 9.37 -24.07 8.73
N SER A 14 8.68 -24.49 7.67
CA SER A 14 8.04 -23.56 6.74
C SER A 14 6.76 -22.98 7.32
N VAL A 15 6.48 -21.73 6.97
CA VAL A 15 5.27 -21.02 7.38
C VAL A 15 4.29 -21.03 6.21
N ASP A 16 3.34 -21.97 6.25
CA ASP A 16 2.32 -22.15 5.21
C ASP A 16 1.17 -21.12 5.31
N GLU A 17 1.18 -20.28 6.35
CA GLU A 17 0.17 -19.25 6.55
C GLU A 17 0.25 -18.17 5.47
N ALA A 18 -0.81 -18.12 4.66
CA ALA A 18 -0.97 -17.12 3.62
C ALA A 18 -0.99 -15.70 4.19
N LEU A 19 -0.46 -14.74 3.41
CA LEU A 19 -0.53 -13.34 3.78
C LEU A 19 -1.98 -12.85 3.82
N PRO A 20 -2.37 -12.05 4.82
CA PRO A 20 -3.64 -11.34 4.77
C PRO A 20 -3.66 -10.38 3.56
N PRO A 21 -4.84 -9.82 3.19
CA PRO A 21 -4.95 -8.87 2.09
C PRO A 21 -3.89 -7.76 2.19
N CYS A 22 -3.04 -7.66 1.17
CA CYS A 22 -1.91 -6.76 1.22
C CYS A 22 -1.46 -6.28 -0.17
N TRP A 23 -0.70 -5.19 -0.16
CA TRP A 23 0.04 -4.68 -1.29
C TRP A 23 1.44 -5.30 -1.29
N ILE A 24 1.77 -6.04 -2.34
CA ILE A 24 3.08 -6.65 -2.54
C ILE A 24 3.93 -5.72 -3.38
N ARG A 25 5.16 -5.46 -2.93
CA ARG A 25 6.10 -4.62 -3.66
C ARG A 25 6.64 -5.35 -4.90
N ARG A 26 6.60 -4.67 -6.05
CA ARG A 26 7.13 -5.13 -7.35
C ARG A 26 8.39 -4.40 -7.79
N GLY A 27 8.63 -3.19 -7.29
CA GLY A 27 9.76 -2.36 -7.68
C GLY A 27 9.78 -1.02 -6.96
N PRO A 28 10.80 -0.16 -7.14
CA PRO A 28 10.89 1.14 -6.49
C PRO A 28 9.72 2.08 -6.88
N THR A 29 9.30 2.96 -5.98
CA THR A 29 8.41 4.07 -6.35
C THR A 29 9.24 5.14 -7.04
N GLU A 30 9.05 5.30 -8.34
CA GLU A 30 9.73 6.31 -9.14
C GLU A 30 8.82 7.50 -9.46
N HIS A 31 9.42 8.65 -9.75
CA HIS A 31 8.71 9.78 -10.33
C HIS A 31 8.22 9.48 -11.75
N GLU A 32 7.35 10.32 -12.31
CA GLU A 32 6.98 10.19 -13.73
C GLU A 32 8.18 10.46 -14.62
N GLN A 33 8.65 9.41 -15.30
CA GLN A 33 9.79 9.46 -16.22
C GLN A 33 9.33 9.71 -17.66
N ARG A 34 8.11 9.27 -17.99
CA ARG A 34 7.57 9.27 -19.36
C ARG A 34 6.19 9.90 -19.39
N GLU A 35 6.17 11.22 -19.29
CA GLU A 35 4.94 11.98 -19.52
C GLU A 35 4.32 11.63 -20.88
N THR A 36 3.02 11.36 -20.86
CA THR A 36 2.25 11.17 -22.09
C THR A 36 2.08 12.52 -22.76
N ILE A 37 2.47 12.59 -24.02
CA ILE A 37 2.29 13.75 -24.87
C ILE A 37 1.67 13.26 -26.18
N SER A 38 0.41 13.62 -26.39
CA SER A 38 -0.30 13.42 -27.65
C SER A 38 -0.99 14.72 -28.04
N ALA A 39 -1.72 14.75 -29.17
CA ALA A 39 -2.43 15.94 -29.61
C ALA A 39 -3.41 16.47 -28.55
N SER A 40 -4.10 15.57 -27.84
CA SER A 40 -5.14 15.96 -26.88
C SER A 40 -5.00 15.37 -25.47
N LEU A 41 -4.24 14.29 -25.25
CA LEU A 41 -3.95 13.76 -23.91
C LEU A 41 -2.54 14.13 -23.46
N LEU A 42 -2.45 14.69 -22.26
CA LEU A 42 -1.22 15.01 -21.54
C LEU A 42 -1.23 14.32 -20.17
N SER A 43 -0.07 13.96 -19.63
CA SER A 43 0.04 13.58 -18.21
C SER A 43 0.84 14.61 -17.43
N ALA A 44 0.57 14.69 -16.12
CA ALA A 44 1.40 15.45 -15.19
C ALA A 44 2.76 14.77 -14.97
N GLY A 45 3.76 15.57 -14.58
CA GLY A 45 5.09 15.07 -14.26
C GLY A 45 6.15 16.19 -14.19
N PRO A 46 7.42 15.83 -13.90
CA PRO A 46 8.50 16.78 -13.69
C PRO A 46 8.85 17.69 -14.89
N LYS A 47 8.53 17.28 -16.12
CA LYS A 47 8.67 18.12 -17.34
C LYS A 47 7.54 19.13 -17.48
N ALA A 48 6.54 19.07 -16.61
CA ALA A 48 5.45 20.03 -16.50
C ALA A 48 4.63 20.19 -17.80
N THR A 49 4.47 19.13 -18.61
CA THR A 49 3.82 19.27 -19.93
C THR A 49 2.38 19.75 -19.79
N LEU A 50 1.60 19.13 -18.89
CA LEU A 50 0.21 19.52 -18.62
C LEU A 50 0.11 20.94 -18.03
N ARG A 51 0.89 21.23 -16.97
CA ARG A 51 0.94 22.56 -16.35
C ARG A 51 1.30 23.64 -17.37
N GLY A 52 2.35 23.41 -18.15
CA GLY A 52 2.83 24.32 -19.17
C GLY A 52 1.82 24.57 -20.29
N ALA A 53 1.02 23.57 -20.66
CA ALA A 53 -0.07 23.75 -21.63
C ALA A 53 -1.15 24.70 -21.10
N MET A 54 -1.55 24.55 -19.84
CA MET A 54 -2.52 25.45 -19.18
C MET A 54 -1.95 26.87 -19.02
N VAL A 55 -0.69 27.01 -18.60
CA VAL A 55 -0.01 28.31 -18.47
C VAL A 55 0.01 29.05 -19.81
N ARG A 56 0.48 28.41 -20.88
CA ARG A 56 0.51 29.01 -22.23
C ARG A 56 -0.88 29.43 -22.72
N ALA A 57 -1.92 28.69 -22.35
CA ALA A 57 -3.28 29.07 -22.70
C ALA A 57 -3.72 30.37 -22.02
N VAL A 58 -3.44 30.51 -20.73
CA VAL A 58 -3.74 31.71 -19.94
C VAL A 58 -2.90 32.91 -20.42
N GLU A 59 -1.63 32.70 -20.73
CA GLU A 59 -0.75 33.74 -21.31
C GLU A 59 -1.24 34.22 -22.68
N GLY A 60 -1.81 33.32 -23.48
CA GLY A 60 -2.37 33.64 -24.80
C GLY A 60 -3.81 34.16 -24.79
N ALA A 61 -4.51 34.12 -23.65
CA ALA A 61 -5.91 34.53 -23.56
C ALA A 61 -6.10 36.02 -23.84
N GLN A 62 -7.20 36.36 -24.52
CA GLN A 62 -7.51 37.72 -24.98
C GLN A 62 -8.74 38.33 -24.30
N GLU A 63 -9.69 37.52 -23.84
CA GLU A 63 -11.00 37.99 -23.36
C GLU A 63 -11.35 37.46 -21.98
N THR A 64 -11.21 36.15 -21.79
CA THR A 64 -11.65 35.48 -20.55
C THR A 64 -10.77 34.31 -20.18
N VAL A 65 -10.63 34.07 -18.87
CA VAL A 65 -10.10 32.84 -18.30
C VAL A 65 -11.07 32.34 -17.23
N LEU A 66 -11.55 31.11 -17.41
CA LEU A 66 -12.38 30.39 -16.44
C LEU A 66 -11.52 29.30 -15.80
N VAL A 67 -11.40 29.30 -14.48
CA VAL A 67 -10.57 28.37 -13.73
C VAL A 67 -11.42 27.65 -12.70
N ALA A 68 -11.31 26.34 -12.67
CA ALA A 68 -11.95 25.45 -11.72
C ALA A 68 -10.88 24.61 -11.04
N SER A 69 -10.87 24.55 -9.71
CA SER A 69 -10.03 23.60 -8.97
C SER A 69 -10.55 23.42 -7.55
N PHE A 70 -10.49 22.20 -6.99
CA PHE A 70 -10.82 22.01 -5.58
C PHE A 70 -9.85 22.79 -4.68
N LEU A 71 -8.55 22.72 -4.98
CA LEU A 71 -7.51 23.53 -4.33
C LEU A 71 -6.66 24.22 -5.40
N PHE A 72 -6.42 25.51 -5.26
CA PHE A 72 -5.57 26.29 -6.16
C PHE A 72 -4.33 26.79 -5.43
N SER A 73 -3.15 26.24 -5.75
CA SER A 73 -1.87 26.68 -5.16
C SER A 73 -0.69 26.61 -6.14
N ASP A 74 -0.95 26.52 -7.44
CA ASP A 74 0.09 26.56 -8.47
C ASP A 74 0.60 28.00 -8.70
N ARG A 75 1.88 28.22 -8.45
CA ARG A 75 2.49 29.56 -8.49
C ARG A 75 2.63 30.10 -9.92
N GLU A 76 2.91 29.24 -10.90
CA GLU A 76 3.09 29.67 -12.28
C GLU A 76 1.74 30.01 -12.93
N LEU A 77 0.72 29.18 -12.72
CA LEU A 77 -0.65 29.52 -13.13
C LEU A 77 -1.13 30.80 -12.45
N CYS A 78 -0.87 30.98 -11.15
CA CYS A 78 -1.19 32.24 -10.47
C CYS A 78 -0.52 33.44 -11.14
N GLN A 79 0.76 33.32 -11.53
CA GLN A 79 1.47 34.39 -12.22
C GLN A 79 0.90 34.66 -13.61
N ALA A 80 0.56 33.61 -14.37
CA ALA A 80 -0.07 33.75 -15.67
C ALA A 80 -1.44 34.44 -15.58
N LEU A 81 -2.25 34.13 -14.55
CA LEU A 81 -3.52 34.81 -14.29
C LEU A 81 -3.31 36.29 -13.99
N LEU A 82 -2.34 36.64 -13.14
CA LEU A 82 -2.01 38.04 -12.87
C LEU A 82 -1.59 38.79 -14.16
N GLY A 83 -0.74 38.18 -14.99
CA GLY A 83 -0.37 38.75 -16.27
C GLY A 83 -1.54 38.87 -17.24
N ALA A 84 -2.52 37.95 -17.21
CA ALA A 84 -3.74 38.06 -18.01
C ALA A 84 -4.62 39.23 -17.55
N HIS A 85 -4.77 39.41 -16.23
CA HIS A 85 -5.48 40.55 -15.66
C HIS A 85 -4.85 41.89 -16.08
N GLU A 86 -3.51 42.00 -16.05
CA GLU A 86 -2.79 43.21 -16.50
C GLU A 86 -3.07 43.56 -17.98
N ARG A 87 -3.38 42.56 -18.81
CA ARG A 87 -3.79 42.75 -20.21
C ARG A 87 -5.28 43.08 -20.38
N GLY A 88 -6.05 43.17 -19.28
CA GLY A 88 -7.49 43.42 -19.30
C GLY A 88 -8.36 42.17 -19.51
N VAL A 89 -7.78 40.97 -19.41
CA VAL A 89 -8.53 39.70 -19.53
C VAL A 89 -9.35 39.47 -18.27
N ARG A 90 -10.63 39.12 -18.42
CA ARG A 90 -11.53 38.85 -17.29
C ARG A 90 -11.30 37.45 -16.75
N ILE A 91 -11.13 37.31 -15.43
CA ILE A 91 -10.78 36.04 -14.81
C ILE A 91 -11.84 35.64 -13.80
N TYR A 92 -12.36 34.42 -13.94
CA TYR A 92 -13.33 33.82 -13.04
C TYR A 92 -12.76 32.54 -12.46
N LEU A 93 -12.70 32.44 -11.14
CA LEU A 93 -12.12 31.30 -10.42
C LEU A 93 -13.18 30.70 -9.48
N LEU A 94 -13.46 29.40 -9.64
CA LEU A 94 -14.35 28.64 -8.76
C LEU A 94 -13.57 27.56 -8.02
N THR A 95 -13.64 27.59 -6.69
CA THR A 95 -13.00 26.61 -5.81
C THR A 95 -13.98 25.87 -4.92
N ALA A 96 -13.51 24.84 -4.22
CA ALA A 96 -14.29 24.23 -3.15
C ALA A 96 -14.39 25.15 -1.93
N SER A 97 -15.42 24.96 -1.10
CA SER A 97 -15.63 25.77 0.10
C SER A 97 -14.55 25.52 1.17
N GLU A 98 -14.23 26.57 1.93
CA GLU A 98 -13.19 26.55 2.98
C GLU A 98 -13.44 25.48 4.04
N THR A 99 -14.69 25.29 4.44
CA THR A 99 -15.10 24.27 5.43
C THR A 99 -14.70 22.87 4.96
N ARG A 100 -14.87 22.61 3.66
CA ARG A 100 -14.52 21.31 3.07
C ARG A 100 -13.00 21.13 2.94
N LEU A 101 -12.26 22.20 2.71
CA LEU A 101 -10.79 22.18 2.69
C LEU A 101 -10.18 21.93 4.08
N ARG A 102 -10.83 22.41 5.15
CA ARG A 102 -10.33 22.28 6.53
C ARG A 102 -10.68 20.93 7.19
N ASN A 103 -11.75 20.27 6.74
CA ASN A 103 -12.29 19.06 7.36
C ASN A 103 -12.04 17.78 6.53
N THR A 104 -11.02 17.76 5.67
CA THR A 104 -10.70 16.56 4.88
C THR A 104 -9.69 15.67 5.60
N ASP A 105 -10.00 14.37 5.74
CA ASP A 105 -9.09 13.34 6.28
C ASP A 105 -8.05 12.83 5.25
N ASP A 106 -7.90 13.56 4.14
CA ASP A 106 -7.05 13.15 3.04
C ASP A 106 -5.58 13.54 3.30
N GLU A 107 -4.70 12.54 3.43
CA GLU A 107 -3.25 12.72 3.66
C GLU A 107 -2.54 13.58 2.59
N SER A 108 -3.13 13.75 1.40
CA SER A 108 -2.61 14.65 0.37
C SER A 108 -2.93 16.13 0.62
N PHE A 109 -3.79 16.44 1.59
CA PHE A 109 -4.18 17.79 1.98
C PHE A 109 -3.58 18.14 3.34
N THR A 110 -2.38 18.71 3.30
CA THR A 110 -1.71 19.21 4.50
C THR A 110 -2.16 20.64 4.81
N GLN A 111 -2.12 21.04 6.09
CA GLN A 111 -2.36 22.44 6.49
C GLN A 111 -1.43 23.43 5.77
N ALA A 112 -0.24 23.00 5.36
CA ALA A 112 0.66 23.81 4.53
C ALA A 112 0.04 24.14 3.16
N ARG A 113 -0.58 23.16 2.48
CA ARG A 113 -1.24 23.37 1.19
C ARG A 113 -2.46 24.27 1.30
N VAL A 114 -3.22 24.18 2.40
CA VAL A 114 -4.34 25.09 2.67
C VAL A 114 -3.83 26.52 2.87
N ARG A 115 -2.74 26.72 3.61
CA ARG A 115 -2.12 28.05 3.79
C ARG A 115 -1.58 28.62 2.48
N GLU A 116 -0.94 27.79 1.64
CA GLU A 116 -0.48 28.23 0.31
C GLU A 116 -1.66 28.63 -0.59
N HIS A 117 -2.76 27.88 -0.53
CA HIS A 117 -3.99 28.24 -1.21
C HIS A 117 -4.50 29.61 -0.78
N GLU A 118 -4.69 29.84 0.53
CA GLU A 118 -5.11 31.13 1.10
C GLU A 118 -4.16 32.27 0.68
N GLN A 119 -2.84 32.04 0.69
CA GLN A 119 -1.85 33.03 0.24
C GLN A 119 -1.99 33.40 -1.24
N LEU A 120 -2.23 32.43 -2.12
CA LEU A 120 -2.45 32.73 -3.54
C LEU A 120 -3.79 33.42 -3.78
N LEU A 121 -4.85 33.07 -3.03
CA LEU A 121 -6.11 33.79 -3.12
C LEU A 121 -5.96 35.26 -2.74
N ASN A 122 -5.18 35.56 -1.69
CA ASN A 122 -4.86 36.94 -1.31
C ASN A 122 -4.14 37.72 -2.43
N ARG A 123 -3.27 37.07 -3.21
CA ARG A 123 -2.59 37.72 -4.34
C ARG A 123 -3.54 38.06 -5.49
N LEU A 124 -4.58 37.25 -5.67
CA LEU A 124 -5.60 37.40 -6.72
C LEU A 124 -6.75 38.34 -6.31
N ALA A 125 -6.87 38.69 -5.02
CA ALA A 125 -7.89 39.59 -4.51
C ALA A 125 -7.89 40.93 -5.26
N GLY A 126 -9.08 41.38 -5.66
CA GLY A 126 -9.28 42.59 -6.47
C GLY A 126 -8.89 42.48 -7.95
N LYS A 127 -8.38 41.33 -8.39
CA LYS A 127 -7.90 41.11 -9.77
C LYS A 127 -8.68 40.03 -10.51
N VAL A 128 -9.33 39.14 -9.78
CA VAL A 128 -10.16 38.06 -10.32
C VAL A 128 -11.49 38.00 -9.59
N GLU A 129 -12.52 37.53 -10.27
CA GLU A 129 -13.80 37.19 -9.68
C GLU A 129 -13.71 35.76 -9.12
N LEU A 130 -13.60 35.64 -7.80
CA LEU A 130 -13.43 34.34 -7.14
C LEU A 130 -14.65 33.98 -6.32
N ARG A 131 -15.10 32.72 -6.47
CA ARG A 131 -16.15 32.12 -5.66
C ARG A 131 -15.76 30.73 -5.16
N SER A 132 -16.44 30.28 -4.12
CA SER A 132 -16.37 28.90 -3.65
C SER A 132 -17.73 28.26 -3.50
N ALA A 133 -17.80 26.95 -3.71
CA ALA A 133 -19.03 26.16 -3.63
C ALA A 133 -18.72 24.78 -3.02
N GLY A 134 -19.53 24.31 -2.06
CA GLY A 134 -19.30 23.07 -1.34
C GLY A 134 -19.41 21.83 -2.22
N CYS A 135 -20.29 21.85 -3.22
CA CYS A 135 -20.43 20.76 -4.19
C CYS A 135 -19.28 20.70 -5.20
N PHE A 136 -18.47 21.75 -5.37
CA PHE A 136 -17.59 21.86 -6.53
C PHE A 136 -16.31 21.03 -6.41
N HIS A 137 -16.06 20.16 -7.40
CA HIS A 137 -14.86 19.32 -7.43
C HIS A 137 -14.27 19.15 -8.84
N ALA A 138 -14.80 19.80 -9.87
CA ALA A 138 -14.17 19.81 -11.19
C ALA A 138 -12.83 20.58 -11.19
N LYS A 139 -11.92 20.19 -12.09
CA LYS A 139 -10.64 20.90 -12.32
C LYS A 139 -10.41 21.13 -13.79
N PHE A 140 -10.38 22.40 -14.22
CA PHE A 140 -10.14 22.77 -15.61
C PHE A 140 -9.73 24.23 -15.76
N VAL A 141 -9.19 24.55 -16.93
CA VAL A 141 -8.98 25.92 -17.41
C VAL A 141 -9.65 26.05 -18.78
N VAL A 142 -10.45 27.09 -18.98
CA VAL A 142 -11.03 27.45 -20.28
C VAL A 142 -10.69 28.91 -20.58
N VAL A 143 -10.26 29.20 -21.80
CA VAL A 143 -9.92 30.54 -22.27
C VAL A 143 -10.81 30.95 -23.43
N ASP A 144 -11.11 32.25 -23.51
CA ASP A 144 -11.78 32.92 -24.63
C ASP A 144 -13.06 32.20 -25.07
N HIS A 145 -13.88 31.78 -24.09
CA HIS A 145 -15.04 30.92 -24.31
C HIS A 145 -16.11 31.51 -25.25
N GLN A 146 -16.08 32.82 -25.50
CA GLN A 146 -17.01 33.53 -26.37
C GLN A 146 -16.52 33.58 -27.82
N SER A 147 -15.27 33.97 -28.07
CA SER A 147 -14.74 34.09 -29.44
C SER A 147 -14.02 32.85 -29.96
N LYS A 148 -13.10 32.26 -29.19
CA LYS A 148 -12.24 31.14 -29.62
C LYS A 148 -11.95 30.19 -28.46
N ALA A 149 -13.02 29.53 -28.01
CA ALA A 149 -12.97 28.69 -26.83
C ALA A 149 -11.91 27.59 -26.96
N ARG A 150 -11.05 27.47 -25.95
CA ARG A 150 -10.12 26.34 -25.77
C ARG A 150 -9.99 26.05 -24.29
N GLY A 151 -9.60 24.84 -23.94
CA GLY A 151 -9.40 24.54 -22.53
C GLY A 151 -8.67 23.24 -22.27
N TRP A 152 -8.52 22.92 -20.99
CA TRP A 152 -7.95 21.67 -20.50
C TRP A 152 -8.77 21.19 -19.31
N LEU A 153 -9.29 19.97 -19.40
CA LEU A 153 -9.82 19.22 -18.26
C LEU A 153 -8.65 18.52 -17.57
N SER A 154 -8.66 18.45 -16.24
CA SER A 154 -7.58 17.87 -15.44
C SER A 154 -8.12 16.94 -14.38
N THR A 155 -7.48 15.79 -14.19
CA THR A 155 -7.72 14.95 -13.00
C THR A 155 -7.04 15.53 -11.75
N ALA A 156 -6.01 16.36 -11.96
CA ALA A 156 -5.27 17.05 -10.92
C ALA A 156 -5.94 18.35 -10.47
N ASN A 157 -5.79 18.64 -9.17
CA ASN A 157 -5.89 20.00 -8.68
C ASN A 157 -4.80 20.88 -9.28
N LEU A 158 -5.09 22.16 -9.45
CA LEU A 158 -4.15 23.17 -9.96
C LEU A 158 -3.18 23.60 -8.84
N ASN A 159 -2.32 22.65 -8.48
CA ASN A 159 -1.33 22.72 -7.39
C ASN A 159 -0.11 21.85 -7.76
N PRO A 160 0.87 21.62 -6.87
CA PRO A 160 2.05 20.79 -7.15
C PRO A 160 1.77 19.35 -7.64
N ALA A 161 0.53 18.85 -7.53
CA ALA A 161 0.13 17.57 -8.13
C ALA A 161 0.36 17.53 -9.66
N LEU A 162 0.33 18.68 -10.34
CA LEU A 162 0.66 18.79 -11.77
C LEU A 162 2.12 18.43 -12.12
N LEU A 163 3.00 18.33 -11.11
CA LEU A 163 4.41 17.96 -11.26
C LEU A 163 4.75 16.62 -10.59
N GLU A 164 4.07 16.32 -9.47
CA GLU A 164 4.47 15.22 -8.58
C GLU A 164 3.58 13.97 -8.68
N SER A 165 2.38 14.10 -9.24
CA SER A 165 1.36 13.04 -9.20
C SER A 165 1.15 12.38 -10.57
N ARG A 166 0.66 11.14 -10.57
CA ARG A 166 0.20 10.47 -11.80
C ARG A 166 -1.22 10.96 -12.08
N GLU A 167 -1.29 11.97 -12.93
CA GLU A 167 -2.51 12.69 -13.31
C GLU A 167 -2.59 12.80 -14.83
N LEU A 168 -3.80 12.98 -15.34
CA LEU A 168 -4.09 13.14 -16.76
C LEU A 168 -4.75 14.50 -16.98
N GLY A 169 -4.54 15.06 -18.17
CA GLY A 169 -5.29 16.20 -18.65
C GLY A 169 -5.61 16.05 -20.13
N VAL A 170 -6.78 16.55 -20.52
CA VAL A 170 -7.27 16.46 -21.89
C VAL A 170 -7.53 17.86 -22.42
N SER A 171 -7.01 18.17 -23.61
CA SER A 171 -7.33 19.43 -24.29
C SER A 171 -8.76 19.42 -24.79
N LEU A 172 -9.42 20.56 -24.67
CA LEU A 172 -10.79 20.79 -25.07
C LEU A 172 -10.78 21.56 -26.38
N GLY A 173 -11.36 20.95 -27.41
CA GLY A 173 -11.71 21.66 -28.65
C GLY A 173 -12.78 22.71 -28.38
N GLU A 174 -13.08 23.53 -29.39
CA GLU A 174 -13.97 24.68 -29.21
C GLU A 174 -15.36 24.30 -28.69
N ARG A 175 -15.95 23.23 -29.25
CA ARG A 175 -17.26 22.73 -28.83
C ARG A 175 -17.29 22.33 -27.35
N ASP A 176 -16.33 21.52 -26.93
CA ASP A 176 -16.29 20.98 -25.56
C ASP A 176 -15.92 22.08 -24.56
N ALA A 177 -15.00 22.98 -24.93
CA ALA A 177 -14.63 24.14 -24.14
C ALA A 177 -15.81 25.08 -23.90
N ARG A 178 -16.65 25.33 -24.92
CA ARG A 178 -17.91 26.10 -24.75
C ARG A 178 -18.89 25.41 -23.83
N GLN A 179 -19.01 24.08 -23.91
CA GLN A 179 -19.92 23.34 -23.03
C GLN A 179 -19.44 23.32 -21.57
N VAL A 180 -18.13 23.11 -21.34
CA VAL A 180 -17.53 23.24 -20.00
C VAL A 180 -17.72 24.67 -19.47
N ALA A 181 -17.53 25.70 -20.31
CA ALA A 181 -17.76 27.09 -19.93
C ALA A 181 -19.22 27.36 -19.54
N ALA A 182 -20.19 26.80 -20.26
CA ALA A 182 -21.61 26.95 -19.93
C ALA A 182 -21.93 26.34 -18.55
N TRP A 183 -21.42 25.13 -18.28
CA TRP A 183 -21.57 24.47 -16.99
C TRP A 183 -20.83 25.20 -15.86
N PHE A 184 -19.64 25.73 -16.14
CA PHE A 184 -18.93 26.62 -15.21
C PHE A 184 -19.77 27.85 -14.88
N SER A 185 -20.27 28.57 -15.89
CA SER A 185 -21.08 29.76 -15.69
C SER A 185 -22.30 29.46 -14.86
N TRP A 186 -23.02 28.38 -15.16
CA TRP A 186 -24.14 27.93 -14.34
C TRP A 186 -23.72 27.75 -12.87
N ALA A 187 -22.72 26.90 -12.60
CA ALA A 187 -22.27 26.64 -11.23
C ALA A 187 -21.75 27.90 -10.51
N PHE A 188 -21.02 28.77 -11.20
CA PHE A 188 -20.43 29.99 -10.66
C PHE A 188 -21.52 30.98 -10.18
N TRP A 189 -22.68 30.98 -10.83
CA TRP A 189 -23.80 31.85 -10.46
C TRP A 189 -24.81 31.18 -9.54
N THR A 190 -25.04 29.87 -9.67
CA THR A 190 -26.10 29.17 -8.94
C THR A 190 -25.65 28.43 -7.68
N CYS A 191 -24.40 27.97 -7.63
CA CYS A 191 -23.90 27.08 -6.57
C CYS A 191 -22.93 27.77 -5.61
N ALA A 192 -22.52 29.01 -5.89
CA ALA A 192 -21.58 29.73 -5.06
C ALA A 192 -22.15 30.04 -3.68
N GLU A 193 -21.41 29.66 -2.65
CA GLU A 193 -21.72 29.87 -1.23
C GLU A 193 -20.94 31.05 -0.67
N HIS A 194 -19.76 31.32 -1.22
CA HIS A 194 -18.92 32.44 -0.81
C HIS A 194 -18.27 33.10 -2.03
N GLU A 195 -18.00 34.40 -1.91
CA GLU A 195 -17.28 35.18 -2.91
C GLU A 195 -16.18 36.04 -2.28
N LEU A 196 -15.15 36.30 -3.07
CA LEU A 196 -14.01 37.10 -2.66
C LEU A 196 -14.34 38.59 -2.86
N THR A 197 -14.69 39.28 -1.78
CA THR A 197 -15.02 40.71 -1.85
C THR A 197 -13.82 41.58 -1.49
N GLY A 198 -13.42 42.50 -2.38
CA GLY A 198 -12.45 43.56 -2.10
C GLY A 198 -10.98 43.12 -1.97
N GLU A 199 -10.13 44.04 -1.50
CA GLU A 199 -8.66 43.93 -1.55
C GLU A 199 -8.03 43.00 -0.49
N LYS A 200 -8.75 42.64 0.59
CA LYS A 200 -8.19 41.91 1.74
C LYS A 200 -8.40 40.40 1.74
N GLY A 201 -8.72 39.81 0.59
CA GLY A 201 -8.71 38.36 0.39
C GLY A 201 -9.66 37.54 1.27
N ARG A 202 -10.67 38.17 1.87
CA ARG A 202 -11.66 37.51 2.74
C ARG A 202 -12.87 37.05 1.91
N LEU A 203 -13.19 35.76 2.00
CA LEU A 203 -14.43 35.21 1.48
C LEU A 203 -15.62 35.65 2.33
N ARG A 204 -16.68 36.15 1.67
CA ARG A 204 -17.97 36.49 2.30
C ARG A 204 -19.04 35.54 1.80
N SER A 205 -19.96 35.18 2.67
CA SER A 205 -21.10 34.33 2.32
C SER A 205 -22.04 35.04 1.34
N ILE A 206 -22.56 34.27 0.40
CA ILE A 206 -23.58 34.68 -0.55
C ILE A 206 -24.93 34.16 -0.02
N GLU A 207 -25.85 35.06 0.30
CA GLU A 207 -27.16 34.69 0.87
C GLU A 207 -28.09 34.03 -0.17
N ALA A 208 -27.99 34.47 -1.43
CA ALA A 208 -28.77 33.95 -2.54
C ALA A 208 -27.97 33.96 -3.84
N PRO A 209 -28.21 33.01 -4.78
CA PRO A 209 -27.56 32.98 -6.07
C PRO A 209 -27.56 34.36 -6.77
N PRO A 210 -26.39 34.93 -7.12
CA PRO A 210 -26.32 36.28 -7.67
C PRO A 210 -26.96 36.38 -9.07
N ALA A 211 -27.09 35.24 -9.76
CA ALA A 211 -27.90 35.09 -10.96
C ALA A 211 -28.43 33.65 -11.07
N LYS A 212 -29.44 33.46 -11.91
CA LYS A 212 -30.02 32.14 -12.22
C LYS A 212 -29.99 31.90 -13.73
N PRO A 213 -28.80 31.71 -14.32
CA PRO A 213 -28.72 31.35 -15.74
C PRO A 213 -29.48 30.05 -16.01
N ALA A 214 -29.95 29.89 -17.25
CA ALA A 214 -30.53 28.64 -17.70
C ALA A 214 -29.52 27.50 -17.53
N GLU A 215 -30.00 26.35 -17.09
CA GLU A 215 -29.17 25.16 -16.98
C GLU A 215 -28.73 24.69 -18.37
N PRO A 216 -27.43 24.42 -18.59
CA PRO A 216 -26.94 23.98 -19.90
C PRO A 216 -27.53 22.62 -20.27
N SER A 217 -27.71 22.38 -21.57
CA SER A 217 -28.06 21.06 -22.07
C SER A 217 -26.87 20.10 -21.97
N LEU A 218 -27.17 18.83 -21.70
CA LEU A 218 -26.21 17.74 -21.80
C LEU A 218 -25.73 17.59 -23.24
N GLY A 219 -24.47 17.16 -23.42
CA GLY A 219 -23.86 16.93 -24.73
C GLY A 219 -22.63 16.02 -24.58
N PRO A 220 -21.57 16.18 -25.39
CA PRO A 220 -20.37 15.32 -25.29
C PRO A 220 -19.65 15.43 -23.94
N VAL A 221 -19.79 16.57 -23.25
CA VAL A 221 -19.32 16.74 -21.88
C VAL A 221 -20.36 16.15 -20.92
N LEU A 222 -19.94 15.15 -20.16
CA LEU A 222 -20.75 14.50 -19.15
C LEU A 222 -20.52 15.18 -17.82
N VAL A 223 -21.59 15.46 -17.09
CA VAL A 223 -21.51 16.13 -15.79
C VAL A 223 -22.19 15.32 -14.71
N THR A 224 -21.62 15.40 -13.51
CA THR A 224 -22.33 15.13 -12.27
C THR A 224 -22.63 16.46 -11.61
N THR A 225 -23.87 16.64 -11.14
CA THR A 225 -24.31 17.68 -10.23
C THR A 225 -25.31 17.04 -9.25
N PRO A 226 -25.73 17.72 -8.17
CA PRO A 226 -26.82 17.23 -7.32
C PRO A 226 -28.14 16.90 -8.06
N LYS A 227 -28.29 17.36 -9.31
CA LYS A 227 -29.48 17.12 -10.15
C LYS A 227 -29.23 16.20 -11.34
N HIS A 228 -27.99 16.03 -11.78
CA HIS A 228 -27.63 15.28 -12.98
C HIS A 228 -26.55 14.27 -12.67
N GLN A 229 -26.74 13.02 -13.10
CA GLN A 229 -25.76 11.93 -12.91
C GLN A 229 -25.40 11.29 -14.25
N ALA A 230 -25.33 12.11 -15.31
CA ALA A 230 -25.07 11.64 -16.68
C ALA A 230 -23.71 10.91 -16.78
N LEU A 231 -22.71 11.39 -16.03
CA LEU A 231 -21.41 10.73 -15.93
C LEU A 231 -21.54 9.30 -15.36
N ARG A 232 -22.20 9.14 -14.21
CA ARG A 232 -22.46 7.83 -13.59
C ARG A 232 -23.22 6.89 -14.52
N GLY A 233 -24.31 7.37 -15.14
CA GLY A 233 -25.11 6.60 -16.08
C GLY A 233 -24.30 6.07 -17.26
N LYS A 234 -23.42 6.91 -17.83
CA LYS A 234 -22.50 6.49 -18.89
C LYS A 234 -21.49 5.44 -18.42
N LEU A 235 -20.89 5.61 -17.23
CA LEU A 235 -19.95 4.63 -16.69
C LEU A 235 -20.62 3.28 -16.50
N LEU A 236 -21.83 3.25 -15.92
CA LEU A 236 -22.60 2.01 -15.73
C LEU A 236 -22.91 1.31 -17.04
N ASP A 237 -23.45 2.04 -18.02
CA ASP A 237 -23.76 1.51 -19.35
C ASP A 237 -22.52 0.87 -19.99
N TRP A 238 -21.41 1.59 -20.02
CA TRP A 238 -20.15 1.09 -20.60
C TRP A 238 -19.57 -0.10 -19.84
N ILE A 239 -19.61 -0.10 -18.51
CA ILE A 239 -19.12 -1.23 -17.71
C ILE A 239 -19.99 -2.45 -17.97
N GLN A 240 -21.30 -2.33 -17.81
CA GLN A 240 -22.24 -3.45 -17.91
C GLN A 240 -22.24 -4.09 -19.31
N THR A 241 -22.06 -3.28 -20.35
CA THR A 241 -22.07 -3.75 -21.75
C THR A 241 -20.70 -4.14 -22.29
N SER A 242 -19.60 -3.88 -21.57
CA SER A 242 -18.25 -4.26 -22.00
C SER A 242 -18.07 -5.78 -22.00
N LYS A 243 -17.41 -6.29 -23.04
CA LYS A 243 -17.18 -7.73 -23.26
C LYS A 243 -15.71 -8.12 -23.40
N ARG A 244 -14.81 -7.15 -23.61
CA ARG A 244 -13.41 -7.43 -23.96
C ARG A 244 -12.40 -7.09 -22.88
N GLU A 245 -12.43 -5.86 -22.37
CA GLU A 245 -11.53 -5.41 -21.32
C GLU A 245 -12.12 -4.16 -20.65
N LEU A 246 -11.78 -3.96 -19.37
CA LEU A 246 -12.07 -2.76 -18.60
C LEU A 246 -10.81 -2.30 -17.89
N TRP A 247 -10.44 -1.05 -18.11
CA TRP A 247 -9.35 -0.38 -17.42
C TRP A 247 -9.91 0.79 -16.66
N VAL A 248 -9.59 0.87 -15.37
CA VAL A 248 -10.05 1.94 -14.49
C VAL A 248 -8.87 2.48 -13.71
N SER A 249 -8.75 3.80 -13.62
CA SER A 249 -7.91 4.45 -12.62
C SER A 249 -8.76 5.32 -11.72
N SER A 250 -8.52 5.29 -10.42
CA SER A 250 -9.12 6.25 -9.48
C SER A 250 -8.35 6.31 -8.17
N TYR A 251 -8.36 7.48 -7.55
CA TYR A 251 -7.81 7.69 -6.22
C TYR A 251 -8.70 7.06 -5.13
N SER A 252 -10.01 7.37 -5.17
CA SER A 252 -11.02 6.80 -4.27
C SER A 252 -11.90 5.82 -5.03
N ILE A 253 -12.18 4.69 -4.39
CA ILE A 253 -12.99 3.59 -4.91
C ILE A 253 -13.82 3.07 -3.74
N GLU A 254 -15.12 3.27 -3.79
CA GLU A 254 -16.06 2.89 -2.73
C GLU A 254 -16.75 1.57 -3.10
N GLY A 255 -16.57 0.53 -2.29
CA GLY A 255 -16.95 -0.84 -2.67
C GLY A 255 -18.45 -1.06 -2.83
N ASP A 256 -19.27 -0.27 -2.16
CA ASP A 256 -20.73 -0.33 -2.19
C ASP A 256 -21.36 0.56 -3.27
N HIS A 257 -20.61 1.47 -3.88
CA HIS A 257 -21.10 2.27 -4.98
C HIS A 257 -21.40 1.41 -6.22
N GLU A 258 -22.51 1.68 -6.91
CA GLU A 258 -23.04 0.83 -7.99
C GLU A 258 -22.07 0.65 -9.16
N VAL A 259 -21.27 1.67 -9.49
CA VAL A 259 -20.22 1.58 -10.52
C VAL A 259 -19.15 0.56 -10.14
N VAL A 260 -18.77 0.48 -8.86
CA VAL A 260 -17.77 -0.49 -8.39
C VAL A 260 -18.36 -1.89 -8.32
N ARG A 261 -19.63 -2.03 -7.90
CA ARG A 261 -20.36 -3.30 -7.96
C ARG A 261 -20.45 -3.82 -9.40
N ALA A 262 -20.73 -2.94 -10.37
CA ALA A 262 -20.76 -3.31 -11.79
C ALA A 262 -19.38 -3.81 -12.28
N LEU A 263 -18.28 -3.18 -11.85
CA LEU A 263 -16.92 -3.67 -12.16
C LEU A 263 -16.67 -5.07 -11.57
N VAL A 264 -17.06 -5.29 -10.31
CA VAL A 264 -16.98 -6.60 -9.64
C VAL A 264 -17.78 -7.66 -10.40
N GLU A 265 -19.01 -7.34 -10.82
CA GLU A 265 -19.86 -8.24 -11.60
C GLU A 265 -19.27 -8.58 -12.97
N ARG A 266 -18.67 -7.60 -13.66
CA ARG A 266 -17.98 -7.86 -14.94
C ARG A 266 -16.75 -8.73 -14.78
N ALA A 267 -15.95 -8.50 -13.74
CA ALA A 267 -14.82 -9.36 -13.40
C ALA A 267 -15.27 -10.80 -13.12
N ARG A 268 -16.34 -10.99 -12.32
CA ARG A 268 -16.94 -12.32 -12.08
C ARG A 268 -17.45 -12.99 -13.36
N ALA A 269 -17.92 -12.21 -14.32
CA ALA A 269 -18.33 -12.70 -15.63
C ALA A 269 -17.16 -13.05 -16.56
N GLY A 270 -15.90 -12.95 -16.08
CA GLY A 270 -14.70 -13.30 -16.83
C GLY A 270 -14.19 -12.20 -17.77
N VAL A 271 -14.76 -10.99 -17.71
CA VAL A 271 -14.21 -9.85 -18.44
C VAL A 271 -12.92 -9.40 -17.73
N PRO A 272 -11.78 -9.29 -18.43
CA PRO A 272 -10.56 -8.74 -17.84
C PRO A 272 -10.79 -7.33 -17.30
N VAL A 273 -10.62 -7.14 -15.99
CA VAL A 273 -10.70 -5.84 -15.32
C VAL A 273 -9.34 -5.52 -14.70
N THR A 274 -8.76 -4.39 -15.07
CA THR A 274 -7.53 -3.86 -14.47
C THR A 274 -7.83 -2.54 -13.76
N VAL A 275 -7.47 -2.47 -12.48
CA VAL A 275 -7.69 -1.31 -11.63
C VAL A 275 -6.36 -0.72 -11.20
N LEU A 276 -6.19 0.57 -11.47
CA LEU A 276 -5.07 1.38 -11.02
C LEU A 276 -5.55 2.27 -9.87
N THR A 277 -4.91 2.16 -8.70
CA THR A 277 -5.28 2.98 -7.55
C THR A 277 -4.08 3.51 -6.76
N ARG A 278 -4.34 4.17 -5.64
CA ARG A 278 -3.32 4.50 -4.63
C ARG A 278 -3.52 3.57 -3.43
N PRO A 279 -2.45 2.92 -2.93
CA PRO A 279 -2.61 1.99 -1.82
C PRO A 279 -2.98 2.77 -0.55
N ARG A 280 -4.16 2.49 0.03
CA ARG A 280 -4.72 3.15 1.23
C ARG A 280 -5.78 2.26 1.91
N PRO A 281 -6.02 2.39 3.23
CA PRO A 281 -7.09 1.67 3.91
C PRO A 281 -8.49 1.91 3.32
N ALA A 282 -8.77 3.15 2.92
CA ALA A 282 -10.08 3.54 2.39
C ALA A 282 -10.50 2.77 1.12
N VAL A 283 -9.54 2.23 0.35
CA VAL A 283 -9.85 1.43 -0.85
C VAL A 283 -9.84 -0.08 -0.57
N SER A 284 -9.40 -0.53 0.62
CA SER A 284 -9.14 -1.94 0.96
C SER A 284 -10.34 -2.85 0.67
N ALA A 285 -11.53 -2.45 1.11
CA ALA A 285 -12.76 -3.22 0.89
C ALA A 285 -13.08 -3.37 -0.61
N ALA A 286 -12.98 -2.28 -1.37
CA ALA A 286 -13.25 -2.29 -2.80
C ALA A 286 -12.24 -3.13 -3.59
N VAL A 287 -10.95 -2.96 -3.33
CA VAL A 287 -9.91 -3.73 -4.04
C VAL A 287 -9.91 -5.20 -3.65
N THR A 288 -10.31 -5.52 -2.41
CA THR A 288 -10.55 -6.91 -1.98
C THR A 288 -11.68 -7.53 -2.79
N ALA A 289 -12.82 -6.85 -2.92
CA ALA A 289 -13.95 -7.36 -3.69
C ALA A 289 -13.61 -7.54 -5.19
N LEU A 290 -12.90 -6.57 -5.78
CA LEU A 290 -12.44 -6.62 -7.16
C LEU A 290 -11.44 -7.75 -7.39
N ARG A 291 -10.43 -7.89 -6.52
CA ARG A 291 -9.41 -8.95 -6.64
C ARG A 291 -10.03 -10.34 -6.44
N THR A 292 -10.98 -10.48 -5.51
CA THR A 292 -11.76 -11.71 -5.29
C THR A 292 -12.56 -12.09 -6.52
N ALA A 293 -13.09 -11.10 -7.24
CA ALA A 293 -13.80 -11.28 -8.49
C ALA A 293 -12.90 -11.57 -9.71
N GLY A 294 -11.57 -11.57 -9.55
CA GLY A 294 -10.61 -11.86 -10.61
C GLY A 294 -10.00 -10.64 -11.28
N ALA A 295 -10.27 -9.42 -10.81
CA ALA A 295 -9.61 -8.22 -11.32
C ALA A 295 -8.13 -8.16 -10.94
N GLU A 296 -7.31 -7.58 -11.81
CA GLU A 296 -5.94 -7.20 -11.48
C GLU A 296 -5.92 -5.80 -10.85
N VAL A 297 -5.22 -5.63 -9.74
CA VAL A 297 -5.15 -4.34 -9.03
C VAL A 297 -3.70 -3.94 -8.81
N TYR A 298 -3.31 -2.82 -9.41
CA TYR A 298 -1.98 -2.23 -9.27
C TYR A 298 -2.08 -0.85 -8.64
N ALA A 299 -1.03 -0.44 -7.93
CA ALA A 299 -1.06 0.85 -7.27
C ALA A 299 0.26 1.61 -7.31
N HIS A 300 0.13 2.94 -7.31
CA HIS A 300 1.24 3.88 -7.21
C HIS A 300 0.98 4.89 -6.11
N ASP A 301 2.02 5.20 -5.34
CA ASP A 301 2.02 6.09 -4.18
C ASP A 301 1.47 7.50 -4.43
N LYS A 302 1.45 7.88 -5.70
CA LYS A 302 1.11 9.20 -6.22
C LYS A 302 0.05 9.14 -7.32
N LEU A 303 -0.65 8.01 -7.52
CA LEU A 303 -1.78 7.99 -8.46
C LEU A 303 -2.93 8.84 -7.91
N HIS A 304 -3.44 9.71 -8.78
CA HIS A 304 -4.70 10.42 -8.54
C HIS A 304 -5.56 10.58 -9.81
N ALA A 305 -5.05 10.18 -10.98
CA ALA A 305 -5.80 10.16 -12.24
C ALA A 305 -7.10 9.36 -12.16
N LYS A 306 -8.17 9.90 -12.76
CA LYS A 306 -9.45 9.20 -12.94
C LYS A 306 -9.78 9.02 -14.40
N ALA A 307 -9.91 7.77 -14.81
CA ALA A 307 -10.21 7.39 -16.17
C ALA A 307 -10.89 6.04 -16.23
N LEU A 308 -11.70 5.84 -17.25
CA LEU A 308 -12.23 4.53 -17.63
C LEU A 308 -11.99 4.30 -19.13
N LEU A 309 -11.58 3.10 -19.48
CA LEU A 309 -11.40 2.63 -20.85
C LEU A 309 -12.06 1.25 -20.97
N CYS A 310 -12.86 1.09 -22.02
CA CYS A 310 -13.53 -0.15 -22.39
C CYS A 310 -13.49 -0.35 -23.91
N ASP A 311 -14.13 -1.41 -24.40
CA ASP A 311 -14.32 -1.68 -25.83
C ASP A 311 -15.16 -0.62 -26.54
N HIS A 312 -16.13 -0.01 -25.85
CA HIS A 312 -17.00 1.02 -26.43
C HIS A 312 -16.32 2.39 -26.54
N GLY A 313 -15.45 2.73 -25.59
CA GLY A 313 -14.91 4.09 -25.50
C GLY A 313 -13.95 4.31 -24.33
N ALA A 314 -13.57 5.56 -24.15
CA ALA A 314 -12.78 6.00 -23.01
C ALA A 314 -13.23 7.36 -22.51
N ILE A 315 -13.02 7.60 -21.23
CA ILE A 315 -13.36 8.84 -20.54
C ILE A 315 -12.24 9.22 -19.57
N VAL A 316 -11.87 10.49 -19.55
CA VAL A 316 -11.11 11.11 -18.46
C VAL A 316 -12.06 12.03 -17.70
N MET A 317 -11.99 11.99 -16.37
CA MET A 317 -12.96 12.68 -15.53
C MET A 317 -12.34 13.24 -14.25
N THR A 318 -13.03 14.19 -13.64
CA THR A 318 -12.65 14.75 -12.33
C THR A 318 -13.21 13.94 -11.15
N ALA A 319 -14.22 13.12 -11.43
CA ALA A 319 -14.90 12.24 -10.47
C ALA A 319 -14.03 11.05 -10.06
N ASN A 320 -13.98 10.76 -8.75
CA ASN A 320 -13.60 9.44 -8.25
C ASN A 320 -14.75 8.42 -8.41
N LEU A 321 -14.50 7.16 -8.07
CA LEU A 321 -15.51 6.10 -8.06
C LEU A 321 -16.11 5.94 -6.66
N ASP A 322 -16.74 7.00 -6.18
CA ASP A 322 -17.40 7.05 -4.88
C ASP A 322 -18.71 7.86 -4.98
N THR A 323 -19.55 7.68 -3.97
CA THR A 323 -20.88 8.32 -3.85
C THR A 323 -20.76 9.83 -3.90
N HIS A 324 -19.75 10.40 -3.23
CA HIS A 324 -19.55 11.84 -3.21
C HIS A 324 -19.34 12.39 -4.62
N SER A 325 -18.43 11.80 -5.40
CA SER A 325 -18.06 12.27 -6.74
C SER A 325 -19.13 11.98 -7.78
N LEU A 326 -19.76 10.81 -7.76
CA LEU A 326 -20.67 10.38 -8.83
C LEU A 326 -22.13 10.78 -8.61
N ASP A 327 -22.53 11.13 -7.38
CA ASP A 327 -23.92 11.44 -7.05
C ASP A 327 -24.16 12.85 -6.52
N HIS A 328 -23.16 13.50 -5.91
CA HIS A 328 -23.39 14.70 -5.10
C HIS A 328 -22.55 15.92 -5.49
N SER A 329 -21.32 15.74 -5.97
CA SER A 329 -20.46 16.86 -6.35
C SER A 329 -20.75 17.37 -7.76
N PHE A 330 -20.12 18.49 -8.08
CA PHE A 330 -19.97 18.97 -9.45
C PHE A 330 -18.70 18.38 -10.04
N GLU A 331 -18.84 17.47 -10.99
CA GLU A 331 -17.75 16.82 -11.72
C GLU A 331 -17.97 16.90 -13.22
N VAL A 332 -16.89 16.77 -13.97
CA VAL A 332 -16.90 16.78 -15.43
C VAL A 332 -16.13 15.57 -15.95
N GLY A 333 -16.69 14.88 -16.93
CA GLY A 333 -16.05 13.84 -17.70
C GLY A 333 -16.12 14.14 -19.20
N LEU A 334 -15.06 13.77 -19.92
CA LEU A 334 -14.96 13.95 -21.37
C LEU A 334 -14.75 12.61 -22.06
N GLU A 335 -15.69 12.25 -22.93
CA GLU A 335 -15.53 11.12 -23.84
C GLU A 335 -14.42 11.41 -24.86
N LEU A 336 -13.53 10.44 -25.04
CA LEU A 336 -12.32 10.62 -25.85
C LEU A 336 -12.50 10.13 -27.28
N ASP A 337 -11.95 10.88 -28.23
CA ASP A 337 -11.82 10.43 -29.61
C ASP A 337 -10.85 9.23 -29.75
N ALA A 338 -10.84 8.59 -30.93
CA ALA A 338 -10.05 7.39 -31.15
C ALA A 338 -8.52 7.60 -30.96
N PRO A 339 -7.89 8.68 -31.45
CA PRO A 339 -6.49 8.96 -31.17
C PRO A 339 -6.19 9.12 -29.67
N THR A 340 -7.02 9.86 -28.95
CA THR A 340 -6.84 10.17 -27.52
C THR A 340 -7.09 8.92 -26.67
N ARG A 341 -8.09 8.11 -27.01
CA ARG A 341 -8.32 6.78 -26.43
C ARG A 341 -7.11 5.87 -26.58
N THR A 342 -6.47 5.87 -27.74
CA THR A 342 -5.26 5.07 -27.99
C THR A 342 -4.10 5.53 -27.12
N ALA A 343 -3.92 6.84 -26.96
CA ALA A 343 -2.91 7.40 -26.05
C ALA A 343 -3.19 7.06 -24.58
N LEU A 344 -4.47 7.09 -24.16
CA LEU A 344 -4.88 6.69 -22.82
C LEU A 344 -4.57 5.21 -22.58
N ALA A 345 -4.96 4.32 -23.49
CA ALA A 345 -4.71 2.88 -23.37
C ALA A 345 -3.21 2.56 -23.20
N LYS A 346 -2.35 3.21 -24.00
CA LYS A 346 -0.89 3.10 -23.85
C LYS A 346 -0.40 3.59 -22.49
N THR A 347 -0.98 4.68 -21.98
CA THR A 347 -0.63 5.27 -20.69
C THR A 347 -1.00 4.34 -19.53
N LEU A 348 -2.25 3.84 -19.50
CA LEU A 348 -2.74 2.96 -18.43
C LEU A 348 -1.98 1.63 -18.39
N ARG A 349 -1.69 1.02 -19.54
CA ARG A 349 -0.89 -0.21 -19.63
C ARG A 349 0.53 -0.01 -19.12
N ARG A 350 1.20 1.05 -19.58
CA ARG A 350 2.55 1.41 -19.10
C ARG A 350 2.55 1.63 -17.58
N TRP A 351 1.53 2.30 -17.04
CA TRP A 351 1.40 2.49 -15.60
C TRP A 351 1.21 1.16 -14.87
N ALA A 352 0.33 0.25 -15.31
CA ALA A 352 0.20 -1.08 -14.69
C ALA A 352 1.52 -1.87 -14.67
N GLU A 353 2.26 -1.82 -15.78
CA GLU A 353 3.58 -2.46 -15.90
C GLU A 353 4.58 -1.89 -14.90
N SER A 354 4.60 -0.56 -14.71
CA SER A 354 5.59 0.14 -13.89
C SER A 354 5.17 0.38 -12.44
N PHE A 355 3.92 0.11 -12.07
CA PHE A 355 3.41 0.45 -10.74
C PHE A 355 4.05 -0.43 -9.66
N PRO A 356 4.57 0.18 -8.57
CA PRO A 356 5.40 -0.51 -7.60
C PRO A 356 4.65 -1.49 -6.71
N TRP A 357 3.31 -1.47 -6.74
CA TRP A 357 2.48 -2.32 -5.89
C TRP A 357 1.49 -3.13 -6.71
N ARG A 358 1.26 -4.37 -6.29
CA ARG A 358 0.14 -5.22 -6.71
C ARG A 358 -0.62 -5.67 -5.49
N PHE A 359 -1.94 -5.67 -5.56
CA PHE A 359 -2.78 -6.19 -4.48
C PHE A 359 -2.94 -7.70 -4.61
N GLU A 360 -2.79 -8.41 -3.49
CA GLU A 360 -3.03 -9.85 -3.46
C GLU A 360 -3.85 -10.28 -2.24
N LEU A 361 -4.54 -11.40 -2.42
CA LEU A 361 -5.31 -12.09 -1.40
C LEU A 361 -4.64 -13.42 -1.12
N GLY A 362 -4.27 -13.69 0.14
CA GLY A 362 -3.75 -15.01 0.51
C GLY A 362 -2.43 -15.38 -0.20
N ALA A 363 -1.58 -14.40 -0.49
CA ALA A 363 -0.31 -14.67 -1.17
C ALA A 363 0.62 -15.52 -0.28
N ALA A 364 1.29 -16.51 -0.87
CA ALA A 364 2.25 -17.34 -0.15
C ALA A 364 3.47 -16.49 0.25
N ARG A 365 3.92 -16.62 1.50
CA ARG A 365 5.08 -15.87 2.02
C ARG A 365 6.35 -16.18 1.23
N ALA A 366 6.60 -17.46 0.96
CA ALA A 366 7.80 -17.92 0.24
C ALA A 366 7.97 -17.29 -1.15
N ASP A 367 6.87 -16.99 -1.85
CA ASP A 367 6.89 -16.40 -3.18
C ASP A 367 7.00 -14.87 -3.17
N ASN A 368 6.86 -14.24 -2.00
CA ASN A 368 6.69 -12.79 -1.87
C ASN A 368 7.63 -12.20 -0.81
N ILE A 369 8.89 -12.65 -0.80
CA ILE A 369 9.94 -12.09 0.06
C ILE A 369 10.17 -10.62 -0.27
N GLY A 370 10.20 -9.77 0.76
CA GLY A 370 10.44 -8.35 0.66
C GLY A 370 9.32 -7.49 1.25
N GLU A 371 9.27 -6.23 0.82
CA GLU A 371 8.34 -5.24 1.36
C GLU A 371 6.88 -5.57 1.01
N ILE A 372 6.03 -5.54 2.02
CA ILE A 372 4.58 -5.58 1.85
C ILE A 372 3.92 -4.46 2.66
N TRP A 373 2.67 -4.18 2.33
CA TRP A 373 1.84 -3.29 3.12
C TRP A 373 0.45 -3.86 3.31
N LEU A 374 0.09 -4.17 4.55
CA LEU A 374 -1.24 -4.69 4.89
C LEU A 374 -2.33 -3.69 4.52
N ALA A 375 -3.40 -4.17 3.89
CA ALA A 375 -4.39 -3.33 3.23
C ALA A 375 -5.12 -2.38 4.18
N GLU A 376 -5.32 -2.79 5.44
CA GLU A 376 -6.07 -2.04 6.46
C GLU A 376 -5.22 -0.98 7.18
N LEU A 377 -3.91 -1.04 7.06
CA LEU A 377 -3.00 -0.15 7.78
C LEU A 377 -2.74 1.14 7.01
N ARG A 378 -2.64 2.28 7.71
CA ARG A 378 -2.16 3.53 7.09
C ARG A 378 -0.66 3.44 6.87
N ARG A 379 -0.13 4.27 5.97
CA ARG A 379 1.33 4.27 5.66
C ARG A 379 2.20 4.49 6.90
N LYS A 380 1.72 5.33 7.81
CA LYS A 380 2.43 5.69 9.04
C LYS A 380 2.45 4.57 10.07
N ASP A 381 1.55 3.58 9.95
CA ASP A 381 1.40 2.49 10.92
C ASP A 381 2.47 1.39 10.72
N GLY A 382 3.36 1.57 9.75
CA GLY A 382 4.58 0.78 9.59
C GLY A 382 4.55 -0.16 8.38
N LYS A 383 5.71 -0.24 7.69
CA LYS A 383 5.94 -1.21 6.62
C LYS A 383 6.13 -2.59 7.22
N HIS A 384 5.66 -3.61 6.51
CA HIS A 384 5.90 -4.99 6.86
C HIS A 384 6.87 -5.59 5.83
N GLU A 385 7.61 -6.61 6.24
CA GLU A 385 8.56 -7.30 5.40
C GLU A 385 8.37 -8.79 5.57
N VAL A 386 8.21 -9.49 4.45
CA VAL A 386 8.30 -10.93 4.41
C VAL A 386 9.76 -11.31 4.31
N VAL A 387 10.27 -12.06 5.27
CA VAL A 387 11.67 -12.48 5.32
C VAL A 387 11.79 -13.95 4.98
N ALA A 388 12.86 -14.32 4.26
CA ALA A 388 13.06 -15.70 3.82
C ALA A 388 13.16 -16.66 5.01
N GLU A 389 13.83 -16.23 6.08
CA GLU A 389 14.02 -17.01 7.30
C GLU A 389 14.16 -16.11 8.53
N GLU A 390 13.67 -16.58 9.67
CA GLU A 390 13.94 -15.99 11.00
C GLU A 390 14.48 -17.06 11.94
N THR A 391 15.59 -16.76 12.62
CA THR A 391 16.24 -17.69 13.57
C THR A 391 15.75 -17.47 14.99
N VAL A 392 15.29 -18.53 15.64
CA VAL A 392 14.86 -18.56 17.05
C VAL A 392 15.78 -19.47 17.86
N VAL A 393 16.37 -18.94 18.92
CA VAL A 393 17.27 -19.70 19.80
C VAL A 393 16.50 -20.21 21.02
N LEU A 394 16.35 -21.53 21.16
CA LEU A 394 15.52 -22.18 22.19
C LEU A 394 16.26 -22.56 23.48
N GLY A 395 17.53 -22.19 23.60
CA GLY A 395 18.34 -22.44 24.80
C GLY A 395 19.01 -23.82 24.81
N GLU A 396 19.09 -24.44 25.99
CA GLU A 396 19.79 -25.70 26.19
C GLU A 396 18.84 -26.85 26.56
N VAL A 397 19.06 -28.02 25.97
CA VAL A 397 18.37 -29.26 26.34
C VAL A 397 19.41 -30.26 26.83
N THR A 398 19.07 -31.04 27.85
CA THR A 398 19.97 -32.07 28.38
C THR A 398 19.64 -33.42 27.73
N ALA A 399 20.64 -34.07 27.13
CA ALA A 399 20.51 -35.42 26.60
C ALA A 399 20.21 -36.43 27.73
N ARG A 400 19.60 -37.56 27.38
CA ARG A 400 19.35 -38.63 28.35
C ARG A 400 20.62 -39.34 28.78
N ASP A 401 21.59 -39.40 27.88
CA ASP A 401 22.87 -40.11 28.03
C ASP A 401 24.00 -39.28 27.37
N ALA A 402 25.18 -39.25 27.99
CA ALA A 402 26.33 -38.50 27.47
C ALA A 402 26.95 -39.10 26.21
N LEU A 403 26.71 -40.39 25.93
CA LEU A 403 27.16 -41.08 24.72
C LEU A 403 26.15 -41.03 23.57
N ASP A 404 24.97 -40.44 23.78
CA ASP A 404 23.92 -40.30 22.78
C ASP A 404 23.25 -38.92 22.85
N LEU A 405 23.95 -37.92 22.34
CA LEU A 405 23.42 -36.55 22.24
C LEU A 405 22.35 -36.41 21.14
N ASP A 406 22.26 -37.38 20.23
CA ASP A 406 21.28 -37.34 19.13
C ASP A 406 19.89 -37.79 19.59
N ASP A 407 19.78 -38.67 20.59
CA ASP A 407 18.52 -39.06 21.25
C ASP A 407 18.02 -38.02 22.29
N ALA A 408 18.66 -36.84 22.38
CA ALA A 408 18.13 -35.77 23.22
C ALA A 408 16.75 -35.32 22.74
N PRO A 409 15.78 -35.10 23.65
CA PRO A 409 14.45 -34.66 23.27
C PRO A 409 14.51 -33.29 22.59
N ASP A 410 13.59 -33.04 21.66
CA ASP A 410 13.47 -31.72 21.06
C ASP A 410 12.87 -30.72 22.07
N PRO A 411 13.32 -29.46 22.06
CA PRO A 411 12.67 -28.39 22.81
C PRO A 411 11.29 -28.06 22.23
N GLU A 412 10.51 -27.27 22.97
CA GLU A 412 9.24 -26.75 22.44
C GLU A 412 9.51 -25.67 21.38
N PHE A 413 9.02 -25.89 20.17
CA PHE A 413 9.14 -24.96 19.05
C PHE A 413 8.04 -23.89 19.11
N THR A 414 8.26 -22.82 19.87
CA THR A 414 7.31 -21.71 19.96
C THR A 414 7.53 -20.69 18.84
N ARG A 415 6.44 -20.26 18.19
CA ARG A 415 6.51 -19.24 17.13
C ARG A 415 6.75 -17.87 17.76
N PRO A 416 7.71 -17.07 17.26
CA PRO A 416 7.89 -15.71 17.74
C PRO A 416 6.67 -14.86 17.36
N PRO A 417 6.32 -13.83 18.16
CA PRO A 417 5.22 -12.93 17.84
C PRO A 417 5.54 -12.18 16.54
N GLU A 418 4.64 -12.32 15.57
CA GLU A 418 4.77 -11.65 14.28
C GLU A 418 4.44 -10.16 14.43
N LYS A 419 5.42 -9.32 14.12
CA LYS A 419 5.27 -7.87 14.13
C LYS A 419 5.41 -7.36 12.70
N GLN A 420 6.38 -6.48 12.46
CA GLN A 420 6.69 -5.96 11.12
C GLN A 420 7.40 -6.97 10.23
N ARG A 421 7.90 -8.09 10.79
CA ARG A 421 8.58 -9.15 10.03
C ARG A 421 7.74 -10.41 10.04
N LEU A 422 7.50 -10.94 8.84
CA LEU A 422 6.70 -12.13 8.59
C LEU A 422 7.61 -13.19 7.97
N PRO A 423 8.13 -14.16 8.74
CA PRO A 423 9.00 -15.18 8.18
C PRO A 423 8.23 -16.13 7.25
N ALA A 424 8.87 -16.52 6.15
CA ALA A 424 8.47 -17.65 5.32
C ALA A 424 8.99 -18.98 5.89
N ASN A 425 10.11 -18.95 6.61
CA ASN A 425 10.66 -20.09 7.33
C ASN A 425 11.15 -19.66 8.71
N ILE A 426 11.02 -20.53 9.70
CA ILE A 426 11.57 -20.30 11.04
C ILE A 426 12.63 -21.37 11.30
N ARG A 427 13.86 -20.93 11.52
CA ARG A 427 14.97 -21.80 11.91
C ARG A 427 15.10 -21.81 13.42
N TYR A 428 14.89 -22.96 14.03
CA TYR A 428 15.13 -23.13 15.46
C TYR A 428 16.55 -23.64 15.68
N GLU A 429 17.24 -23.04 16.65
CA GLU A 429 18.59 -23.43 17.06
C GLU A 429 18.63 -23.69 18.57
N TRP A 430 19.23 -24.81 18.98
CA TRP A 430 19.42 -25.14 20.39
C TRP A 430 20.70 -25.93 20.61
N THR A 431 21.15 -25.95 21.85
CA THR A 431 22.33 -26.71 22.26
C THR A 431 21.90 -27.90 23.10
N VAL A 432 22.26 -29.10 22.66
CA VAL A 432 22.17 -30.30 23.47
C VAL A 432 23.42 -30.39 24.35
N ARG A 433 23.24 -30.55 25.66
CA ARG A 433 24.30 -30.78 26.65
C ARG A 433 24.27 -32.23 27.12
N ALA A 434 25.45 -32.82 27.33
CA ALA A 434 25.55 -34.09 28.04
C ALA A 434 24.98 -33.98 29.47
N PRO A 435 24.27 -35.00 29.99
CA PRO A 435 23.77 -34.99 31.36
C PRO A 435 24.94 -34.97 32.35
N ARG A 436 24.83 -34.13 33.38
CA ARG A 436 25.83 -34.06 34.46
C ARG A 436 25.47 -35.00 35.60
N LEU A 437 26.49 -35.52 36.28
CA LEU A 437 26.34 -36.31 37.49
C LEU A 437 25.53 -35.51 38.53
N PRO A 438 24.44 -36.07 39.10
CA PRO A 438 23.69 -35.38 40.13
C PRO A 438 24.54 -35.10 41.36
N LYS A 439 24.46 -33.87 41.90
CA LYS A 439 25.27 -33.41 43.05
C LYS A 439 25.23 -34.29 44.30
N ARG A 440 24.21 -35.14 44.45
CA ARG A 440 24.01 -36.03 45.61
C ARG A 440 24.13 -37.53 45.27
N ALA A 441 24.64 -37.88 44.08
CA ALA A 441 24.90 -39.26 43.73
C ALA A 441 26.09 -39.80 44.56
N LYS A 442 25.94 -41.00 45.13
CA LYS A 442 26.98 -41.66 45.94
C LYS A 442 27.77 -42.61 45.05
N VAL A 443 29.06 -42.77 45.32
CA VAL A 443 29.90 -43.75 44.62
C VAL A 443 29.29 -45.15 44.79
N LEU A 444 29.14 -45.86 43.69
CA LEU A 444 28.72 -47.26 43.64
C LEU A 444 29.98 -48.13 43.56
N LYS A 445 30.04 -49.18 44.37
CA LYS A 445 31.18 -50.10 44.41
C LYS A 445 30.75 -51.52 44.04
N ARG A 446 31.66 -52.28 43.43
CA ARG A 446 31.47 -53.72 43.20
C ARG A 446 32.12 -54.50 44.33
N LYS A 447 31.54 -55.65 44.64
CA LYS A 447 32.11 -56.59 45.61
C LYS A 447 33.01 -57.56 44.87
N GLU A 448 34.28 -57.59 45.22
CA GLU A 448 35.28 -58.48 44.65
C GLU A 448 35.83 -59.37 45.77
N VAL A 449 35.95 -60.67 45.51
CA VAL A 449 36.53 -61.61 46.47
C VAL A 449 38.04 -61.65 46.22
N ARG A 450 38.83 -61.11 47.15
CA ARG A 450 40.29 -61.10 47.08
C ARG A 450 40.88 -62.06 48.11
N GLU A 451 41.96 -62.72 47.76
CA GLU A 451 42.74 -63.50 48.71
C GLU A 451 43.64 -62.57 49.52
N VAL A 452 43.44 -62.59 50.84
CA VAL A 452 44.23 -61.84 51.81
C VAL A 452 44.96 -62.80 52.76
N PRO A 453 46.15 -62.41 53.26
CA PRO A 453 46.92 -63.25 54.18
C PRO A 453 46.15 -63.50 55.49
N GLY A 454 45.87 -64.78 55.78
CA GLY A 454 45.35 -65.27 57.04
C GLY A 454 46.44 -65.52 58.08
N LYS A 455 46.03 -65.75 59.33
CA LYS A 455 46.97 -66.10 60.41
C LYS A 455 47.71 -67.41 60.06
N ARG A 456 49.05 -67.38 60.14
CA ARG A 456 49.98 -68.48 59.80
C ARG A 456 50.09 -68.83 58.31
N GLY A 457 50.07 -67.83 57.42
CA GLY A 457 50.47 -68.02 56.02
C GLY A 457 49.46 -68.74 55.12
N SER A 458 48.22 -68.96 55.59
CA SER A 458 47.11 -69.43 54.75
C SER A 458 46.42 -68.27 54.03
N MET A 459 46.02 -68.44 52.77
CA MET A 459 45.22 -67.45 52.04
C MET A 459 43.75 -67.57 52.47
N ARG A 460 43.10 -66.45 52.80
CA ARG A 460 41.66 -66.39 53.08
C ARG A 460 41.00 -65.44 52.09
N THR A 461 39.86 -65.86 51.53
CA THR A 461 39.03 -64.99 50.69
C THR A 461 38.28 -63.98 51.56
N GLN A 462 38.48 -62.69 51.28
CA GLN A 462 37.73 -61.58 51.87
C GLN A 462 37.00 -60.83 50.76
N GLU A 463 35.73 -60.52 51.00
CA GLU A 463 34.96 -59.64 50.12
C GLU A 463 35.36 -58.19 50.38
N VAL A 464 35.88 -57.52 49.34
CA VAL A 464 36.35 -56.14 49.39
C VAL A 464 35.51 -55.30 48.42
N GLU A 465 35.12 -54.11 48.83
CA GLU A 465 34.44 -53.16 47.95
C GLU A 465 35.47 -52.36 47.14
N VAL A 466 35.40 -52.49 45.81
CA VAL A 466 36.29 -51.84 44.86
C VAL A 466 35.48 -50.89 43.98
N ASP A 467 36.05 -49.76 43.61
CA ASP A 467 35.42 -48.80 42.69
C ASP A 467 35.28 -49.42 41.28
N TYR A 468 34.22 -49.05 40.56
CA TYR A 468 34.13 -49.39 39.15
C TYR A 468 35.08 -48.52 38.33
N GLU A 469 35.53 -49.05 37.20
CA GLU A 469 36.31 -48.32 36.20
C GLU A 469 35.64 -48.49 34.83
N PRO A 470 35.02 -47.45 34.24
CA PRO A 470 34.89 -46.07 34.73
C PRO A 470 34.04 -45.91 36.01
N PRO A 471 34.17 -44.79 36.76
CA PRO A 471 33.46 -44.60 38.03
C PRO A 471 31.94 -44.68 37.90
N ALA A 472 31.30 -45.49 38.75
CA ALA A 472 29.84 -45.60 38.82
C ALA A 472 29.28 -44.96 40.09
N TYR A 473 28.06 -44.45 40.00
CA TYR A 473 27.36 -43.76 41.08
C TYR A 473 25.90 -44.19 41.15
N GLN A 474 25.27 -44.02 42.30
CA GLN A 474 23.86 -44.30 42.52
C GLN A 474 23.17 -43.15 43.26
N GLN A 475 21.94 -42.83 42.85
CA GLN A 475 21.03 -41.93 43.56
C GLN A 475 19.61 -42.51 43.53
N GLY A 476 19.12 -42.96 44.69
CA GLY A 476 17.87 -43.70 44.77
C GLY A 476 17.96 -44.99 43.95
N ASN A 477 16.99 -45.22 43.06
CA ASN A 477 16.97 -46.39 42.17
C ASN A 477 17.72 -46.16 40.84
N LYS A 478 18.31 -44.98 40.62
CA LYS A 478 19.01 -44.64 39.37
C LYS A 478 20.52 -44.80 39.55
N ARG A 479 21.17 -45.40 38.55
CA ARG A 479 22.62 -45.58 38.48
C ARG A 479 23.20 -44.73 37.34
N TYR A 480 24.44 -44.31 37.51
CA TYR A 480 25.14 -43.44 36.59
C TYR A 480 26.58 -43.95 36.40
N VAL A 481 27.07 -43.95 35.16
CA VAL A 481 28.49 -44.18 34.86
C VAL A 481 29.08 -42.84 34.44
N VAL A 482 30.15 -42.41 35.09
CA VAL A 482 30.81 -41.14 34.78
C VAL A 482 31.82 -41.38 33.67
N LEU A 483 31.63 -40.69 32.56
CA LEU A 483 32.59 -40.64 31.48
C LEU A 483 33.52 -39.44 31.68
N GLU A 484 34.76 -39.73 32.06
CA GLU A 484 35.78 -38.72 32.29
C GLU A 484 36.41 -38.24 30.97
N SER A 485 36.92 -37.00 30.98
CA SER A 485 37.52 -36.39 29.80
C SER A 485 38.70 -37.23 29.29
N GLY A 486 38.63 -37.69 28.03
CA GLY A 486 39.67 -38.51 27.39
C GLY A 486 39.54 -40.03 27.61
N ALA A 487 38.60 -40.50 28.43
CA ALA A 487 38.37 -41.92 28.64
C ALA A 487 37.66 -42.60 27.44
N PRO A 488 37.93 -43.89 27.15
CA PRO A 488 37.31 -44.59 26.04
C PRO A 488 35.81 -44.86 26.27
N ALA A 489 34.97 -44.29 25.40
CA ALA A 489 33.51 -44.43 25.43
C ALA A 489 33.00 -45.88 25.48
N LYS A 490 33.76 -46.84 24.93
CA LYS A 490 33.40 -48.26 24.89
C LYS A 490 33.24 -48.85 26.30
N ALA A 491 34.21 -48.59 27.18
CA ALA A 491 34.18 -49.12 28.55
C ALA A 491 33.02 -48.54 29.37
N ALA A 492 32.74 -47.23 29.21
CA ALA A 492 31.60 -46.60 29.86
C ALA A 492 30.25 -47.18 29.37
N ARG A 493 30.14 -47.48 28.06
CA ARG A 493 28.95 -48.08 27.48
C ARG A 493 28.71 -49.51 27.98
N GLU A 494 29.74 -50.34 27.97
CA GLU A 494 29.65 -51.74 28.45
C GLU A 494 29.23 -51.78 29.92
N LEU A 495 29.86 -50.95 30.76
CA LEU A 495 29.51 -50.86 32.18
C LEU A 495 28.12 -50.27 32.41
N ALA A 496 27.71 -49.29 31.61
CA ALA A 496 26.36 -48.72 31.71
C ALA A 496 25.28 -49.77 31.40
N VAL A 497 25.50 -50.62 30.41
CA VAL A 497 24.60 -51.75 30.10
C VAL A 497 24.59 -52.78 31.22
N GLU A 498 25.74 -53.15 31.77
CA GLU A 498 25.85 -54.09 32.90
C GLU A 498 25.06 -53.59 34.12
N LEU A 499 25.13 -52.30 34.41
CA LEU A 499 24.55 -51.70 35.60
C LEU A 499 23.13 -51.17 35.42
N ASP A 500 22.56 -51.19 34.21
CA ASP A 500 21.35 -50.45 33.84
C ASP A 500 21.45 -48.97 34.27
N ALA A 501 22.54 -48.34 33.85
CA ALA A 501 22.94 -47.00 34.26
C ALA A 501 22.98 -46.02 33.08
N LYS A 502 22.82 -44.73 33.36
CA LYS A 502 23.01 -43.66 32.38
C LYS A 502 24.44 -43.17 32.37
N VAL A 503 25.01 -42.91 31.21
CA VAL A 503 26.33 -42.28 31.12
C VAL A 503 26.18 -40.77 31.31
N VAL A 504 26.99 -40.19 32.18
CA VAL A 504 26.98 -38.77 32.53
C VAL A 504 28.39 -38.19 32.53
N VAL A 505 28.51 -36.88 32.43
CA VAL A 505 29.78 -36.15 32.62
C VAL A 505 29.82 -35.51 34.01
N ARG A 506 30.99 -35.09 34.47
CA ARG A 506 31.11 -34.36 35.74
C ARG A 506 30.56 -32.93 35.67
#